data_AF-A0A168RKV2-F1
#
_entry.id   AF-A0A168RKV2-F1
#
_cell.length_a   1.000
_cell.length_b   1.000
_cell.length_c   1.000
_cell.angle_alpha   90.00
_cell.angle_beta   90.00
_cell.angle_gamma   90.00
#
_symmetry.space_group_name_H-M   'P 1'
#
loop_
_entity.id
_entity.type
_entity.pdbx_description
1 polymer ?
#
loop_
_entity_poly.entity_id
_entity_poly.type
_entity_poly.pdbx_seq_one_letter_code
_entity_poly.pdbx_strand_id
1 'polypeptide(L)'
;MFSKNKKNIDQNNYEQLIFQNFNNVKNSSNFIDFQSFLNQILIVANLSENDECVQKMLQKSQETIANKNEIAFKLFVLSFIKDTRFSETILVPEILKETNSRLITVNFKDSKSVKEDLFITIYNQTLEELIIKNNKWVEFLPNLIINYDNVLDKYTILFNQEVLK
;
A
#
# COMPACT_ATOMS: atom_id res chain seq x y z
N MET A 1 38.16 5.98 -7.74
CA MET A 1 37.08 6.72 -8.43
C MET A 1 36.12 5.84 -9.24
N PHE A 2 36.46 4.61 -9.63
CA PHE A 2 35.57 3.73 -10.43
C PHE A 2 34.39 3.07 -9.67
N SER A 3 34.45 2.97 -8.34
CA SER A 3 33.41 2.31 -7.52
C SER A 3 32.12 3.13 -7.37
N LYS A 4 32.21 4.47 -7.30
CA LYS A 4 31.03 5.35 -7.15
C LYS A 4 30.14 5.35 -8.40
N ASN A 5 30.73 5.35 -9.60
CA ASN A 5 29.97 5.35 -10.85
C ASN A 5 29.20 4.04 -11.06
N LYS A 6 29.80 2.88 -10.73
CA LYS A 6 29.12 1.58 -10.84
C LYS A 6 27.95 1.46 -9.87
N LYS A 7 28.15 1.86 -8.59
CA LYS A 7 27.09 1.87 -7.58
C LYS A 7 25.88 2.73 -8.01
N ASN A 8 26.13 3.90 -8.60
CA ASN A 8 25.06 4.76 -9.11
C ASN A 8 24.30 4.13 -10.29
N ILE A 9 24.98 3.42 -11.20
CA ILE A 9 24.33 2.74 -12.33
C ILE A 9 23.44 1.59 -11.82
N ASP A 10 23.95 0.76 -10.90
CA ASP A 10 23.20 -0.38 -10.35
C ASP A 10 21.95 0.09 -9.57
N GLN A 11 22.09 1.17 -8.80
CA GLN A 11 20.97 1.79 -8.07
C GLN A 11 19.90 2.35 -9.03
N ASN A 12 20.31 3.11 -10.06
CA ASN A 12 19.38 3.64 -11.05
C ASN A 12 18.62 2.53 -11.80
N ASN A 13 19.31 1.44 -12.15
CA ASN A 13 18.68 0.29 -12.80
C ASN A 13 17.66 -0.39 -11.87
N TYR A 14 17.97 -0.51 -10.58
CA TYR A 14 17.04 -1.09 -9.61
C TYR A 14 15.82 -0.20 -9.38
N GLU A 15 16.00 1.11 -9.24
CA GLU A 15 14.90 2.08 -9.16
C GLU A 15 13.99 1.99 -10.39
N GLN A 16 14.58 2.00 -11.59
CA GLN A 16 13.82 1.85 -12.83
C GLN A 16 13.05 0.53 -12.89
N LEU A 17 13.67 -0.58 -12.44
CA LEU A 17 13.00 -1.88 -12.39
C LEU A 17 11.78 -1.86 -11.47
N ILE A 18 11.86 -1.23 -10.29
CA ILE A 18 10.74 -1.10 -9.36
C ILE A 18 9.58 -0.35 -10.03
N PHE A 19 9.85 0.78 -10.67
CA PHE A 19 8.81 1.56 -11.34
C PHE A 19 8.26 0.88 -12.60
N GLN A 20 9.10 0.16 -13.34
CA GLN A 20 8.65 -0.67 -14.46
C GLN A 20 7.70 -1.77 -13.98
N ASN A 21 8.01 -2.46 -12.87
CA ASN A 21 7.13 -3.48 -12.30
C ASN A 21 5.77 -2.91 -11.92
N PHE A 22 5.74 -1.73 -11.29
CA PHE A 22 4.50 -1.02 -10.99
C PHE A 22 3.67 -0.75 -12.26
N ASN A 23 4.28 -0.18 -13.30
CA ASN A 23 3.60 0.15 -14.55
C ASN A 23 3.12 -1.11 -15.31
N ASN A 24 3.93 -2.17 -15.31
CA ASN A 24 3.57 -3.44 -15.93
C ASN A 24 2.33 -4.05 -15.27
N VAL A 25 2.25 -3.98 -13.93
CA VAL A 25 1.08 -4.45 -13.19
C VAL A 25 -0.14 -3.59 -13.50
N LYS A 26 -0.03 -2.25 -13.53
CA LYS A 26 -1.17 -1.37 -13.89
C LYS A 26 -1.75 -1.65 -15.27
N ASN A 27 -0.93 -2.11 -16.20
CA ASN A 27 -1.35 -2.47 -17.56
C ASN A 27 -1.81 -3.93 -17.71
N SER A 28 -1.83 -4.71 -16.63
CA SER A 28 -2.25 -6.12 -16.64
C SER A 28 -3.76 -6.27 -16.49
N SER A 29 -4.33 -7.37 -16.99
CA SER A 29 -5.76 -7.68 -16.85
C SER A 29 -6.18 -8.11 -15.44
N ASN A 30 -5.23 -8.36 -14.53
CA ASN A 30 -5.49 -8.78 -13.16
C ASN A 30 -5.35 -7.64 -12.15
N PHE A 31 -5.21 -6.41 -12.64
CA PHE A 31 -5.10 -5.21 -11.83
C PHE A 31 -6.46 -4.57 -11.56
N ILE A 32 -6.63 -4.09 -10.33
CA ILE A 32 -7.76 -3.28 -9.87
C ILE A 32 -7.19 -1.95 -9.39
N ASP A 33 -7.57 -0.88 -10.08
CA ASP A 33 -7.19 0.47 -9.69
C ASP A 33 -7.90 0.93 -8.40
N PHE A 34 -7.35 1.98 -7.79
CA PHE A 34 -7.82 2.45 -6.49
C PHE A 34 -9.27 2.90 -6.51
N GLN A 35 -9.73 3.54 -7.59
CA GLN A 35 -11.09 4.02 -7.71
C GLN A 35 -12.06 2.84 -7.82
N SER A 36 -11.74 1.84 -8.63
CA SER A 36 -12.52 0.61 -8.74
C SER A 36 -12.62 -0.14 -7.41
N PHE A 37 -11.50 -0.26 -6.69
CA PHE A 37 -11.46 -0.86 -5.35
C PHE A 37 -12.29 -0.09 -4.33
N LEU A 38 -12.13 1.23 -4.25
CA LEU A 38 -12.90 2.09 -3.35
C LEU A 38 -14.40 2.02 -3.66
N ASN A 39 -14.78 2.12 -4.94
CA ASN A 39 -16.17 2.04 -5.37
C ASN A 39 -16.84 0.74 -4.92
N GLN A 40 -16.14 -0.39 -5.02
CA GLN A 40 -16.65 -1.67 -4.54
C GLN A 40 -16.96 -1.64 -3.04
N ILE A 41 -16.06 -1.07 -2.24
CA ILE A 41 -16.26 -0.92 -0.79
C ILE A 41 -17.45 -0.01 -0.49
N LEU A 42 -17.56 1.13 -1.18
CA LEU A 42 -18.63 2.10 -0.97
C LEU A 42 -20.01 1.51 -1.30
N ILE A 43 -20.11 0.73 -2.39
CA ILE A 43 -21.34 0.03 -2.75
C ILE A 43 -21.75 -0.96 -1.66
N VAL A 44 -20.80 -1.79 -1.19
CA VAL A 44 -21.08 -2.82 -0.16
C VAL A 44 -21.41 -2.18 1.19
N ALA A 45 -20.74 -1.08 1.53
CA ALA A 45 -20.96 -0.34 2.77
C ALA A 45 -22.21 0.56 2.73
N ASN A 46 -22.83 0.73 1.56
CA ASN A 46 -23.88 1.72 1.32
C ASN A 46 -23.45 3.13 1.77
N LEU A 47 -22.25 3.53 1.36
CA LEU A 47 -21.63 4.82 1.64
C LEU A 47 -21.35 5.57 0.33
N SER A 48 -21.15 6.87 0.47
CA SER A 48 -20.64 7.77 -0.56
C SER A 48 -19.21 8.18 -0.27
N GLU A 49 -18.48 8.64 -1.28
CA GLU A 49 -17.15 9.21 -1.07
C GLU A 49 -17.16 10.38 -0.09
N ASN A 50 -18.25 11.15 -0.03
CA ASN A 50 -18.38 12.32 0.83
C ASN A 50 -18.69 11.99 2.29
N ASP A 51 -18.92 10.72 2.63
CA ASP A 51 -19.12 10.33 4.02
C ASP A 51 -17.86 10.61 4.85
N GLU A 52 -18.06 11.23 6.02
CA GLU A 52 -16.97 11.69 6.90
C GLU A 52 -15.97 10.56 7.21
N CYS A 53 -16.45 9.34 7.46
CA CYS A 53 -15.58 8.21 7.76
C CYS A 53 -14.66 7.82 6.59
N VAL A 54 -15.14 7.95 5.35
CA VAL A 54 -14.37 7.67 4.13
C VAL A 54 -13.30 8.74 3.97
N GLN A 55 -13.70 10.01 3.97
CA GLN A 55 -12.77 11.15 3.83
C GLN A 55 -11.69 11.15 4.91
N LYS A 56 -12.08 10.88 6.17
CA LYS A 56 -11.15 10.80 7.30
C LYS A 56 -10.14 9.66 7.14
N MET A 57 -10.55 8.49 6.64
CA MET A 57 -9.62 7.39 6.37
C MET A 57 -8.64 7.77 5.25
N LEU A 58 -9.14 8.32 4.15
CA LEU A 58 -8.31 8.73 3.02
C LEU A 58 -7.29 9.79 3.43
N GLN A 59 -7.74 10.83 4.12
CA GLN A 59 -6.88 11.88 4.64
C GLN A 59 -5.81 11.32 5.59
N LYS A 60 -6.21 10.50 6.58
CA LYS A 60 -5.24 9.88 7.50
C LYS A 60 -4.24 9.00 6.77
N SER A 61 -4.66 8.25 5.75
CA SER A 61 -3.76 7.40 4.98
C SER A 61 -2.72 8.24 4.23
N GLN A 62 -3.15 9.33 3.61
CA GLN A 62 -2.27 10.27 2.91
C GLN A 62 -1.27 10.94 3.87
N GLU A 63 -1.74 11.46 5.00
CA GLU A 63 -0.89 12.07 6.03
C GLU A 63 0.11 11.05 6.59
N THR A 64 -0.31 9.80 6.80
CA THR A 64 0.56 8.75 7.33
C THR A 64 1.66 8.37 6.34
N ILE A 65 1.31 8.24 5.05
CA ILE A 65 2.27 7.97 3.96
C ILE A 65 3.25 9.13 3.77
N ALA A 66 2.78 10.37 3.83
CA ALA A 66 3.63 11.55 3.71
C ALA A 66 4.67 11.60 4.85
N ASN A 67 4.25 11.24 6.07
CA ASN A 67 5.12 11.22 7.25
C ASN A 67 5.94 9.92 7.40
N LYS A 68 5.83 8.97 6.46
CA LYS A 68 6.48 7.65 6.51
C LYS A 68 6.21 6.88 7.82
N ASN A 69 5.00 7.05 8.36
CA ASN A 69 4.48 6.34 9.53
C ASN A 69 3.78 5.03 9.11
N GLU A 70 3.34 4.24 10.10
CA GLU A 70 2.74 2.93 9.82
C GLU A 70 1.21 2.99 9.70
N ILE A 71 0.66 2.14 8.83
CA ILE A 71 -0.78 1.87 8.76
C ILE A 71 -0.99 0.38 9.03
N ALA A 72 -1.73 0.05 10.07
CA ALA A 72 -2.04 -1.32 10.43
C ALA A 72 -3.40 -1.75 9.84
N PHE A 73 -3.36 -2.69 8.89
CA PHE A 73 -4.53 -3.39 8.35
C PHE A 73 -4.73 -4.71 9.08
N LYS A 74 -5.86 -5.41 8.87
CA LYS A 74 -6.12 -6.72 9.49
C LYS A 74 -5.08 -7.77 9.06
N LEU A 75 -4.67 -7.74 7.81
CA LEU A 75 -3.77 -8.73 7.22
C LEU A 75 -2.29 -8.42 7.37
N PHE A 76 -1.93 -7.14 7.47
CA PHE A 76 -0.55 -6.68 7.41
C PHE A 76 -0.38 -5.26 7.95
N VAL A 77 0.86 -4.81 8.06
CA VAL A 77 1.22 -3.43 8.38
C VAL A 77 1.99 -2.83 7.21
N LEU A 78 1.52 -1.70 6.67
CA LEU A 78 2.29 -0.87 5.75
C LEU A 78 3.29 -0.06 6.58
N SER A 79 4.57 -0.18 6.28
CA SER A 79 5.66 0.56 6.91
C SER A 79 6.62 1.11 5.84
N PHE A 80 7.68 1.78 6.27
CA PHE A 80 8.67 2.39 5.39
C PHE A 80 10.08 2.11 5.87
N ILE A 81 10.94 1.63 4.97
CA ILE A 81 12.31 1.22 5.29
C ILE A 81 13.34 1.84 4.36
N LYS A 82 14.59 1.84 4.81
CA LYS A 82 15.73 2.17 3.96
C LYS A 82 16.17 0.93 3.19
N ASP A 83 16.01 0.93 1.87
CA ASP A 83 16.61 -0.07 0.96
C ASP A 83 17.81 0.56 0.24
N THR A 84 19.03 0.18 0.63
CA THR A 84 20.28 0.72 0.06
C THR A 84 20.49 0.39 -1.41
N ARG A 85 19.76 -0.58 -1.95
CA ARG A 85 19.74 -0.88 -3.39
C ARG A 85 18.90 0.13 -4.16
N PHE A 86 17.92 0.75 -3.49
CA PHE A 86 17.06 1.78 -4.04
C PHE A 86 17.62 3.18 -3.78
N SER A 87 17.92 3.49 -2.52
CA SER A 87 18.47 4.78 -2.12
C SER A 87 19.12 4.71 -0.74
N GLU A 88 20.15 5.53 -0.52
CA GLU A 88 20.77 5.68 0.78
C GLU A 88 19.98 6.58 1.73
N THR A 89 19.02 7.35 1.23
CA THR A 89 18.34 8.40 1.99
C THR A 89 16.82 8.33 1.94
N ILE A 90 16.26 7.73 0.88
CA ILE A 90 14.82 7.66 0.68
C ILE A 90 14.27 6.40 1.33
N LEU A 91 13.21 6.55 2.11
CA LEU A 91 12.44 5.43 2.63
C LEU A 91 11.45 4.94 1.58
N VAL A 92 11.34 3.62 1.44
CA VAL A 92 10.44 2.95 0.52
C VAL A 92 9.40 2.13 1.27
N PRO A 93 8.18 1.95 0.71
CA PRO A 93 7.15 1.10 1.30
C PRO A 93 7.60 -0.35 1.53
N GLU A 94 7.18 -0.93 2.65
CA GLU A 94 7.33 -2.36 2.97
C GLU A 94 6.07 -2.90 3.67
N ILE A 95 5.84 -4.20 3.53
CA ILE A 95 4.79 -4.93 4.24
C ILE A 95 5.39 -5.74 5.39
N LEU A 96 4.90 -5.49 6.60
CA LEU A 96 5.29 -6.18 7.83
C LEU A 96 4.12 -6.98 8.41
N LYS A 97 4.43 -7.97 9.26
CA LYS A 97 3.41 -8.72 10.02
C LYS A 97 2.94 -7.98 11.27
N GLU A 98 3.81 -7.20 11.88
CA GLU A 98 3.58 -6.52 13.16
C GLU A 98 4.05 -5.06 13.11
N THR A 99 3.47 -4.25 13.98
CA THR A 99 3.77 -2.81 14.10
C THR A 99 5.08 -2.58 14.85
N ASN A 100 5.77 -1.50 14.53
CA ASN A 100 6.97 -1.07 15.22
C ASN A 100 6.63 -0.24 16.46
N SER A 101 7.19 -0.60 17.62
CA SER A 101 6.95 0.11 18.90
C SER A 101 7.50 1.54 18.95
N ARG A 102 8.33 1.94 17.97
CA ARG A 102 8.96 3.26 17.88
C ARG A 102 8.30 4.18 16.86
N LEU A 103 7.36 3.68 16.05
CA LEU A 103 6.69 4.44 15.02
C LEU A 103 5.25 4.73 15.41
N ILE A 104 4.74 5.87 14.92
CA ILE A 104 3.31 6.16 15.02
C ILE A 104 2.60 5.22 14.06
N THR A 105 1.57 4.53 14.57
CA THR A 105 0.73 3.64 13.77
C THR A 105 -0.70 4.15 13.74
N VAL A 106 -1.26 4.31 12.54
CA VAL A 106 -2.70 4.49 12.34
C VAL A 106 -3.37 3.13 12.26
N ASN A 107 -4.39 2.92 13.08
CA ASN A 107 -5.14 1.67 13.13
C ASN A 107 -6.27 1.66 12.09
N PHE A 108 -6.15 0.80 11.08
CA PHE A 108 -7.20 0.43 10.12
C PHE A 108 -7.61 -1.04 10.27
N LYS A 109 -7.58 -1.57 11.50
CA LYS A 109 -8.11 -2.91 11.83
C LYS A 109 -9.55 -2.85 12.31
N ASP A 110 -9.88 -1.82 13.09
CA ASP A 110 -11.17 -1.61 13.73
C ASP A 110 -11.37 -0.12 14.10
N SER A 111 -12.59 0.24 14.52
CA SER A 111 -12.87 1.54 15.15
C SER A 111 -13.92 1.41 16.26
N LYS A 112 -13.90 2.38 17.18
CA LYS A 112 -14.97 2.53 18.19
C LYS A 112 -16.25 3.17 17.61
N SER A 113 -16.13 3.86 16.48
CA SER A 113 -17.29 4.44 15.78
C SER A 113 -17.91 3.37 14.89
N VAL A 114 -19.20 3.09 15.07
CA VAL A 114 -19.92 2.04 14.31
C VAL A 114 -19.79 2.23 12.80
N LYS A 115 -19.92 3.47 12.30
CA LYS A 115 -19.81 3.75 10.86
C LYS A 115 -18.37 3.58 10.35
N GLU A 116 -17.38 4.06 11.10
CA GLU A 116 -15.96 3.93 10.73
C GLU A 116 -15.53 2.47 10.78
N ASP A 117 -16.01 1.71 11.77
CA ASP A 117 -15.72 0.28 11.93
C ASP A 117 -16.34 -0.57 10.80
N LEU A 118 -17.57 -0.24 10.39
CA LEU A 118 -18.21 -0.86 9.24
C LEU A 118 -17.37 -0.66 7.96
N PHE A 119 -16.97 0.58 7.69
CA PHE A 119 -16.16 0.91 6.53
C PHE A 119 -14.79 0.19 6.57
N ILE A 120 -14.08 0.27 7.70
CA ILE A 120 -12.78 -0.42 7.89
C ILE A 120 -12.93 -1.94 7.71
N THR A 121 -14.00 -2.52 8.25
CA THR A 121 -14.25 -3.96 8.13
C THR A 121 -14.46 -4.37 6.69
N ILE A 122 -15.33 -3.66 5.95
CA ILE A 122 -15.60 -3.95 4.54
C ILE A 122 -14.36 -3.70 3.68
N TYR A 123 -13.60 -2.64 3.97
CA TYR A 123 -12.33 -2.36 3.30
C TYR A 123 -11.38 -3.55 3.43
N ASN A 124 -11.13 -4.02 4.65
CA ASN A 124 -10.21 -5.14 4.89
C ASN A 124 -10.70 -6.45 4.27
N GLN A 125 -12.00 -6.74 4.37
CA GLN A 125 -12.60 -7.95 3.77
C GLN A 125 -12.51 -7.93 2.26
N THR A 126 -12.79 -6.78 1.64
CA THR A 126 -12.69 -6.62 0.18
C THR A 126 -11.25 -6.79 -0.27
N LEU A 127 -10.29 -6.20 0.46
CA LEU A 127 -8.88 -6.36 0.16
C LEU A 127 -8.44 -7.82 0.26
N GLU A 128 -8.80 -8.51 1.34
CA GLU A 128 -8.51 -9.93 1.56
C GLU A 128 -9.08 -10.81 0.44
N GLU A 129 -10.35 -10.62 0.10
CA GLU A 129 -11.03 -11.33 -0.99
C GLU A 129 -10.27 -11.18 -2.31
N LEU A 130 -9.90 -9.94 -2.65
CA LEU A 130 -9.24 -9.64 -3.91
C LEU A 130 -7.81 -10.20 -3.99
N ILE A 131 -6.99 -10.01 -2.94
CA ILE A 131 -5.56 -10.36 -3.02
C ILE A 131 -5.27 -11.80 -2.62
N ILE A 132 -6.01 -12.37 -1.66
CA ILE A 132 -5.78 -13.73 -1.18
C ILE A 132 -6.55 -14.73 -2.03
N LYS A 133 -7.86 -14.53 -2.21
CA LYS A 133 -8.73 -15.53 -2.83
C LYS A 133 -8.76 -15.41 -4.35
N ASN A 134 -8.81 -14.18 -4.87
CA ASN A 134 -8.91 -13.93 -6.30
C ASN A 134 -7.57 -13.64 -6.98
N ASN A 135 -6.47 -13.62 -6.21
CA ASN A 135 -5.11 -13.38 -6.68
C ASN A 135 -5.00 -12.15 -7.60
N LYS A 136 -5.62 -11.04 -7.19
CA LYS A 136 -5.59 -9.77 -7.91
C LYS A 136 -4.48 -8.87 -7.40
N TRP A 137 -3.96 -8.03 -8.29
CA TRP A 137 -3.15 -6.88 -7.90
C TRP A 137 -4.09 -5.72 -7.63
N VAL A 138 -4.01 -5.13 -6.44
CA VAL A 138 -4.94 -4.09 -6.00
C VAL A 138 -4.17 -2.85 -5.63
N GLU A 139 -4.49 -1.73 -6.26
CA GLU A 139 -4.07 -0.41 -5.78
C GLU A 139 -4.91 -0.05 -4.54
N PHE A 140 -4.48 -0.50 -3.36
CA PHE A 140 -5.27 -0.41 -2.13
C PHE A 140 -5.23 1.00 -1.51
N LEU A 141 -4.15 1.74 -1.76
CA LEU A 141 -4.03 3.16 -1.50
C LEU A 141 -3.46 3.83 -2.76
N PRO A 142 -3.68 5.14 -2.97
CA PRO A 142 -3.15 5.82 -4.15
C PRO A 142 -1.65 5.57 -4.33
N ASN A 143 -1.28 5.10 -5.52
CA ASN A 143 0.08 4.78 -5.94
C ASN A 143 0.76 3.61 -5.19
N LEU A 144 -0.01 2.81 -4.45
CA LEU A 144 0.46 1.63 -3.73
C LEU A 144 -0.33 0.40 -4.17
N ILE A 145 0.36 -0.54 -4.82
CA ILE A 145 -0.24 -1.80 -5.29
C ILE A 145 0.24 -2.94 -4.43
N ILE A 146 -0.68 -3.82 -4.03
CA ILE A 146 -0.38 -5.03 -3.28
C ILE A 146 -0.96 -6.27 -3.94
N ASN A 147 -0.27 -7.39 -3.79
CA ASN A 147 -0.76 -8.74 -4.04
C ASN A 147 -0.14 -9.69 -3.01
N TYR A 148 -0.75 -10.86 -2.84
CA TYR A 148 -0.22 -11.93 -2.02
C TYR A 148 0.01 -13.17 -2.87
N ASP A 149 1.24 -13.68 -2.86
CA ASP A 149 1.60 -14.92 -3.49
C ASP A 149 1.33 -16.08 -2.52
N ASN A 150 0.27 -16.85 -2.80
CA ASN A 150 -0.14 -18.00 -2.01
C ASN A 150 0.90 -19.15 -2.02
N VAL A 151 1.76 -19.22 -3.03
CA VAL A 151 2.81 -20.26 -3.13
C VAL A 151 4.01 -19.88 -2.28
N LEU A 152 4.38 -18.61 -2.28
CA LEU A 152 5.52 -18.09 -1.51
C LEU A 152 5.16 -17.66 -0.08
N ASP A 153 3.87 -17.67 0.28
CA ASP A 153 3.34 -17.10 1.53
C ASP A 153 3.88 -15.69 1.78
N LYS A 154 3.75 -14.82 0.76
CA LYS A 154 4.41 -13.52 0.78
C LYS A 154 3.61 -12.42 0.10
N TYR A 155 3.53 -11.27 0.76
CA TYR A 155 3.06 -10.03 0.17
C TYR A 155 4.12 -9.41 -0.73
N THR A 156 3.68 -8.91 -1.88
CA THR A 156 4.46 -8.01 -2.73
C THR A 156 3.80 -6.65 -2.74
N ILE A 157 4.59 -5.60 -2.48
CA ILE A 157 4.17 -4.21 -2.61
C ILE A 157 4.95 -3.54 -3.75
N LEU A 158 4.23 -2.81 -4.59
CA LEU A 158 4.77 -1.99 -5.67
C LEU A 158 4.30 -0.55 -5.48
N PHE A 159 5.13 0.40 -5.90
CA PHE A 159 4.85 1.82 -5.75
C PHE A 159 5.46 2.63 -6.89
N ASN A 160 4.98 3.86 -7.09
CA ASN A 160 5.60 4.82 -7.99
C ASN A 160 6.25 5.99 -7.22
N GLN A 161 6.81 6.93 -7.98
CA GLN A 161 7.53 8.09 -7.47
C GLN A 161 6.70 9.00 -6.56
N GLU A 162 5.37 9.04 -6.70
CA GLU A 162 4.51 9.90 -5.88
C GLU A 162 4.52 9.51 -4.40
N VAL A 163 4.75 8.23 -4.10
CA VAL A 163 4.83 7.71 -2.71
C VAL A 163 6.12 8.13 -2.01
N LEU A 164 7.14 8.53 -2.77
CA LEU A 164 8.47 8.89 -2.25
C LEU A 164 8.58 10.36 -1.84
N LYS A 165 7.62 11.17 -2.26
CA LYS A 165 7.49 12.57 -1.83
C LYS A 165 7.05 12.64 -0.37
#